data_AF-A0A2A2QQM7-F1
#
_entry.id   AF-A0A2A2QQM7-F1
#
_cell.length_a   1.000
_cell.length_b   1.000
_cell.length_c   1.000
_cell.angle_alpha   90.00
_cell.angle_beta   90.00
_cell.angle_gamma   90.00
#
_symmetry.space_group_name_H-M   'P 1'
#
loop_
_entity.id
_entity.type
_entity.pdbx_description
1 polymer ?
#
loop_
_entity_poly.entity_id
_entity_poly.type
_entity_poly.pdbx_seq_one_letter_code
_entity_poly.pdbx_strand_id
1 'polypeptide(L)'
;MKATLTSKGQITIPVQIRSRLHLKAGDVLEFDETAPFLKASKAIAPEAWEAFGKNWEDPWPGLETGEVLDQLRGPVESPLSTDPR
;
A
#
# COMPACT_ATOMS: atom_id res chain seq x y z
N MET A 1 20.93 4.70 8.70
CA MET A 1 20.78 3.31 9.21
C MET A 1 21.66 2.40 8.38
N LYS A 2 22.32 1.40 8.98
CA LYS A 2 23.22 0.47 8.30
C LYS A 2 22.87 -0.96 8.70
N ALA A 3 23.07 -1.91 7.78
CA ALA A 3 22.96 -3.34 8.05
C ALA A 3 24.20 -4.03 7.50
N THR A 4 24.61 -5.13 8.13
CA THR A 4 25.81 -5.87 7.74
C THR A 4 25.42 -7.04 6.84
N LEU A 5 26.15 -7.19 5.73
CA LEU A 5 26.07 -8.38 4.88
C LEU A 5 26.86 -9.51 5.55
N THR A 6 26.21 -10.63 5.78
CA THR A 6 26.88 -11.83 6.33
C THR A 6 27.72 -12.52 5.25
N SER A 7 28.64 -13.40 5.66
CA SER A 7 29.46 -14.20 4.72
C SER A 7 28.64 -15.08 3.77
N LYS A 8 27.38 -15.38 4.13
CA LYS A 8 26.43 -16.14 3.31
C LYS A 8 25.60 -15.26 2.37
N GLY A 9 25.89 -13.96 2.29
CA GLY A 9 25.13 -13.03 1.46
C GLY A 9 23.77 -12.61 2.03
N GLN A 10 23.47 -12.93 3.29
CA GLN A 10 22.22 -12.54 3.94
C GLN A 10 22.35 -11.14 4.56
N ILE A 11 21.31 -10.32 4.43
CA ILE A 11 21.17 -9.01 5.06
C ILE A 11 20.02 -9.06 6.05
N THR A 12 20.25 -8.62 7.28
CA THR A 12 19.16 -8.47 8.26
C THR A 12 18.47 -7.12 8.06
N ILE A 13 17.15 -7.15 7.85
CA ILE A 13 16.33 -5.93 7.77
C ILE A 13 16.09 -5.39 9.20
N PRO A 14 16.52 -4.15 9.51
CA PRO A 14 16.30 -3.56 10.82
C PRO A 14 14.81 -3.46 11.19
N VAL A 15 14.49 -3.62 12.47
CA VAL A 15 13.10 -3.69 12.98
C VAL A 15 12.22 -2.51 12.55
N GLN A 16 12.81 -1.30 12.49
CA GLN A 16 12.11 -0.08 12.10
C GLN A 16 11.66 -0.14 10.62
N ILE A 17 12.51 -0.64 9.72
CA ILE A 17 12.17 -0.83 8.31
C ILE A 17 11.15 -1.96 8.16
N ARG A 18 11.36 -3.08 8.85
CA ARG A 18 10.45 -4.24 8.83
C ARG A 18 9.03 -3.83 9.24
N SER A 19 8.90 -3.03 10.30
CA SER A 19 7.60 -2.57 10.81
C SER A 19 6.94 -1.59 9.85
N ARG A 20 7.71 -0.64 9.29
CA ARG A 20 7.20 0.35 8.33
C ARG A 20 6.72 -0.28 7.02
N LEU A 21 7.38 -1.34 6.57
CA LEU A 21 7.03 -2.07 5.35
C LEU A 21 6.12 -3.28 5.60
N HIS A 22 5.65 -3.48 6.84
CA HIS A 22 4.80 -4.59 7.25
C HIS A 22 5.33 -5.97 6.82
N LEU A 23 6.66 -6.13 6.80
CA LEU A 23 7.31 -7.37 6.40
C LEU A 23 7.25 -8.39 7.55
N LYS A 24 6.84 -9.62 7.24
CA LYS A 24 6.75 -10.74 8.18
C LYS A 24 7.77 -11.82 7.82
N ALA A 25 8.12 -12.65 8.80
CA ALA A 25 8.92 -13.83 8.53
C ALA A 25 8.16 -14.75 7.55
N GLY A 26 8.83 -15.18 6.48
CA GLY A 26 8.22 -15.97 5.41
C GLY A 26 7.73 -15.14 4.21
N ASP A 27 7.72 -13.81 4.30
CA ASP A 27 7.45 -12.98 3.12
C ASP A 27 8.55 -13.16 2.07
N VAL A 28 8.13 -13.32 0.81
CA VAL A 28 9.04 -13.39 -0.35
C VAL A 28 9.28 -11.97 -0.86
N LEU A 29 10.55 -11.65 -1.11
CA LEU A 29 10.96 -10.39 -1.70
C LEU A 29 11.53 -10.62 -3.09
N GLU A 30 11.10 -9.81 -4.05
CA GLU A 30 11.64 -9.77 -5.40
C GLU A 30 12.74 -8.72 -5.47
N PHE A 31 13.91 -9.11 -5.97
CA PHE A 31 15.04 -8.20 -6.18
C PHE A 31 15.05 -7.68 -7.61
N ASP A 32 15.25 -6.39 -7.76
CA ASP A 32 15.42 -5.74 -9.06
C ASP A 32 16.92 -5.66 -9.39
N GLU A 33 17.39 -6.57 -10.24
CA GLU A 33 18.80 -6.65 -10.65
C GLU A 33 19.23 -5.47 -11.55
N THR A 34 18.28 -4.79 -12.17
CA THR A 34 18.55 -3.66 -13.07
C THR A 34 18.69 -2.33 -12.34
N ALA A 35 18.27 -2.29 -11.08
CA ALA A 35 18.34 -1.10 -10.27
C ALA A 35 19.80 -0.75 -9.91
N PRO A 36 20.19 0.54 -9.92
CA PRO A 36 21.53 0.97 -9.53
C PRO A 36 21.80 0.83 -8.02
N PHE A 37 20.81 0.36 -7.25
CA PHE A 37 20.87 0.12 -5.81
C PHE A 37 20.10 -1.15 -5.46
N LEU A 38 20.40 -1.72 -4.30
CA LEU A 38 19.66 -2.89 -3.79
C LEU A 38 18.20 -2.51 -3.54
N LYS A 39 17.33 -2.94 -4.46
CA LYS A 39 15.89 -2.72 -4.40
C LYS A 39 15.20 -4.06 -4.27
N ALA A 40 14.36 -4.16 -3.25
CA ALA A 40 13.54 -5.33 -3.01
C ALA A 40 12.10 -4.89 -2.76
N SER A 41 11.15 -5.52 -3.44
CA SER A 41 9.71 -5.33 -3.24
C SER A 41 9.08 -6.61 -2.71
N LYS A 42 8.02 -6.47 -1.91
CA LYS A 42 7.24 -7.62 -1.47
C LYS A 42 6.58 -8.26 -2.70
N ALA A 43 6.85 -9.54 -2.93
CA ALA A 43 6.18 -10.30 -3.97
C ALA A 43 4.73 -10.53 -3.53
N ILE A 44 3.79 -10.05 -4.33
CA ILE A 44 2.36 -10.34 -4.14
C ILE A 44 2.01 -11.38 -5.19
N ALA A 45 1.69 -12.59 -4.73
CA ALA A 45 1.24 -13.66 -5.61
C ALA A 45 -0.06 -13.22 -6.31
N PRO A 46 -0.24 -13.46 -7.62
CA PRO A 46 -1.47 -13.11 -8.33
C PRO A 46 -2.74 -13.63 -7.64
N GLU A 47 -2.65 -14.82 -7.05
CA GLU A 47 -3.74 -15.49 -6.35
C GLU A 47 -4.16 -14.76 -5.07
N ALA A 48 -3.24 -13.99 -4.46
CA ALA A 48 -3.55 -13.19 -3.28
C ALA A 48 -4.54 -12.06 -3.62
N TRP A 49 -4.46 -11.50 -4.84
CA TRP A 49 -5.42 -10.51 -5.32
C TRP A 49 -6.80 -11.12 -5.56
N GLU A 50 -6.85 -12.32 -6.14
CA GLU A 50 -8.12 -13.03 -6.33
C GLU A 50 -8.77 -13.42 -4.99
N ALA A 51 -7.98 -13.91 -4.05
CA ALA A 51 -8.47 -14.26 -2.71
C ALA A 51 -8.96 -13.03 -1.94
N PHE A 52 -8.28 -11.89 -2.10
CA PHE A 52 -8.75 -10.62 -1.54
C PHE A 52 -10.09 -10.22 -2.14
N GLY A 53 -10.23 -10.24 -3.47
CA GLY A 53 -11.47 -9.88 -4.16
C GLY A 53 -12.65 -10.77 -3.78
N LYS A 54 -12.43 -12.08 -3.57
CA LYS A 54 -13.48 -13.02 -3.13
C LYS A 54 -14.02 -12.75 -1.73
N ASN A 55 -13.15 -12.27 -0.83
CA ASN A 55 -13.52 -11.96 0.56
C ASN A 55 -13.85 -10.48 0.76
N TRP A 56 -13.86 -9.69 -0.32
CA TRP A 56 -14.20 -8.29 -0.23
C TRP A 56 -15.71 -8.15 -0.04
N GLU A 57 -16.10 -7.49 1.02
CA GLU A 57 -17.48 -7.11 1.30
C GLU A 57 -17.64 -5.62 1.01
N ASP A 58 -18.76 -5.27 0.37
CA ASP A 58 -19.09 -3.87 0.09
C ASP A 58 -19.24 -3.10 1.42
N PRO A 59 -18.41 -2.07 1.67
CA PRO A 59 -18.53 -1.26 2.88
C PRO A 59 -19.81 -0.41 2.90
N TRP A 60 -20.47 -0.24 1.77
CA TRP A 60 -21.63 0.63 1.59
C TRP A 60 -22.84 -0.13 1.02
N PRO A 61 -23.31 -1.19 1.70
CA PRO A 61 -24.39 -2.02 1.18
C PRO A 61 -25.68 -1.19 1.03
N GLY A 62 -26.22 -1.17 -0.19
CA GLY A 62 -27.49 -0.51 -0.49
C GLY A 62 -27.40 1.00 -0.71
N LEU A 63 -26.19 1.58 -0.76
CA LEU A 63 -26.00 2.95 -1.26
C LEU A 63 -25.79 2.95 -2.77
N GLU A 64 -26.39 3.93 -3.43
CA GLU A 64 -26.12 4.18 -4.83
C GLU A 64 -24.71 4.78 -5.01
N THR A 65 -24.09 4.53 -6.15
CA THR A 65 -22.70 4.97 -6.42
C THR A 65 -22.51 6.48 -6.19
N GLY A 66 -23.54 7.29 -6.49
CA GLY A 66 -23.50 8.74 -6.27
C GLY A 66 -23.40 9.13 -4.79
N GLU A 67 -24.12 8.42 -3.92
CA GLU A 67 -24.14 8.67 -2.47
C GLU A 67 -22.80 8.30 -1.82
N VAL A 68 -22.19 7.20 -2.26
CA VAL A 68 -20.85 6.79 -1.84
C VAL A 68 -19.81 7.83 -2.24
N LEU A 69 -19.89 8.34 -3.47
CA LEU A 69 -18.98 9.38 -3.97
C LEU A 69 -19.10 10.68 -3.17
N ASP A 70 -20.32 11.10 -2.84
CA ASP A 70 -20.53 12.33 -2.07
C ASP A 70 -20.01 12.21 -0.62
N GLN A 71 -20.14 11.03 0.00
CA GLN A 71 -19.55 10.77 1.32
C GLN A 71 -18.01 10.79 1.30
N LEU A 72 -17.39 10.25 0.25
CA LEU A 72 -15.93 10.17 0.13
C LEU A 72 -15.27 11.48 -0.32
N ARG A 73 -16.01 12.39 -0.96
CA ARG A 73 -15.48 13.66 -1.50
C ARG A 73 -15.08 14.68 -0.43
N GLY A 74 -15.52 14.51 0.82
CA GLY A 74 -15.28 15.50 1.89
C GLY A 74 -16.12 16.78 1.69
N PRO A 75 -16.00 17.77 2.60
CA PRO A 75 -16.89 18.94 2.60
C PRO A 75 -16.73 19.78 1.33
N VAL A 76 -17.84 19.90 0.58
CA VAL A 76 -17.99 20.78 -0.59
C VAL A 76 -18.36 22.20 -0.13
N GLU A 77 -17.62 22.77 0.82
CA GLU A 77 -17.65 24.23 0.98
C GLU A 77 -16.70 24.82 -0.06
N SER A 78 -17.25 25.03 -1.26
CA SER A 78 -16.66 26.03 -2.16
C SER A 78 -16.60 27.34 -1.38
N PRO A 79 -15.44 28.03 -1.30
CA PRO A 79 -15.43 29.37 -0.74
C PRO A 79 -16.48 30.16 -1.51
N LEU A 80 -17.47 30.67 -0.75
CA LEU A 80 -18.59 31.46 -1.22
C LEU A 80 -18.16 32.26 -2.44
N SER A 81 -18.84 32.03 -3.56
CA SER A 81 -18.79 32.95 -4.69
C SER A 81 -19.32 34.29 -4.18
N THR A 82 -18.45 35.08 -3.55
CA THR A 82 -18.57 36.53 -3.54
C THR A 82 -18.37 36.93 -4.98
N ASP A 83 -19.48 36.91 -5.71
CA ASP A 83 -19.66 37.76 -6.86
C ASP A 83 -20.23 39.08 -6.35
N PRO A 84 -19.44 40.17 -6.38
CA PRO A 84 -20.00 41.50 -6.37
C PRO A 84 -19.59 42.23 -7.65
N ARG A 85 -20.26 41.93 -8.78
CA ARG A 85 -20.96 42.91 -9.65
C ARG A 85 -20.91 42.54 -11.13
#